data_AF-A0A6S7ID47-F1
#
_entry.id   AF-A0A6S7ID47-F1
#
_cell.length_a   1.000
_cell.length_b   1.000
_cell.length_c   1.000
_cell.angle_alpha   90.00
_cell.angle_beta   90.00
_cell.angle_gamma   90.00
#
_symmetry.space_group_name_H-M   'P 1'
#
loop_
_entity.id
_entity.type
_entity.pdbx_description
1 polymer ?
#
loop_
_entity_poly.entity_id
_entity_poly.type
_entity_poly.pdbx_seq_one_letter_code
_entity_poly.pdbx_strand_id
1 'polypeptide(L)'
;MDRSLPSIIPFEILKAAKQMDAATVLNAKEGTWPLIFQPDENICRACECNLGRPRRHPGSSGKSYILTNSNPFYAVEIYVKICTNKNCKVMHQVWPYKFGLFNVCDKVLVAFEILLEWREYFKRGVPISSAIESKVEALSKHLMEDQRLSDGQLKYLQNLLYNGFYCFEIITERCLNNVICGVCGVIGQCYLGDGNQKNCCSLTGVNNVKSSKNSPVPLEDFLSSLKRDWIEKVIFSNDLGTGRRDVDAVDVPPIIAPAMRGPEVYNTEMEKKSIYLNQKITTTKDSSMLHHYIVEKKLRMGDLDTYDLQALKSLAEQCKIDLPSNSTKSFIIAELHSLYGELLHGNSPCHGFGKVKGHTGGFYHFVCRHGCTVASKFLLLQESVRDAADLFLSLKYPPTLFICDTPCGLARHMDLRCAAIADSFWGDNAGCFEKPQLNRQPSTVSVPDIVPIEFRPHDMVLDNPDQIKEFHHPISGKRRYVVGDRFHTKTDPHKSPLCAYHDIELCEQATSLKTSYQESENHRKNFLRLRSSTMQSFSVHFLYNYLMDYYNNEQIVQRQIRDLKKSLNKGQEIVRDIYYRFNIQSKQT
;
A
#
# COMPACT_ATOMS: atom_id res chain seq x y z
N MET A 1 15.75 -20.25 -5.84
CA MET A 1 15.34 -21.01 -4.65
C MET A 1 13.90 -20.61 -4.35
N ASP A 2 12.94 -21.49 -4.62
CA ASP A 2 11.53 -21.18 -4.41
C ASP A 2 11.14 -21.59 -2.98
N ARG A 3 11.41 -20.70 -2.01
CA ARG A 3 10.83 -20.83 -0.67
C ARG A 3 9.47 -20.16 -0.72
N SER A 4 8.41 -20.93 -0.53
CA SER A 4 7.05 -20.41 -0.32
C SER A 4 6.37 -21.14 0.83
N LEU A 5 5.40 -20.47 1.43
CA LEU A 5 4.56 -21.01 2.50
C LEU A 5 3.09 -20.75 2.16
N PRO A 6 2.18 -21.69 2.45
CA PRO A 6 0.76 -21.43 2.30
C PRO A 6 0.32 -20.34 3.30
N SER A 7 -0.66 -19.52 2.90
CA SER A 7 -1.28 -18.51 3.79
C SER A 7 -1.83 -19.13 5.07
N ILE A 8 -2.44 -20.31 4.93
CA ILE A 8 -2.94 -21.15 6.02
C ILE A 8 -2.00 -22.34 6.17
N ILE A 9 -1.26 -22.38 7.27
CA ILE A 9 -0.43 -23.54 7.62
C ILE A 9 -1.38 -24.71 8.00
N PRO A 10 -1.24 -25.89 7.39
CA PRO A 10 -2.10 -27.03 7.70
C PRO A 10 -2.03 -27.42 9.18
N PHE A 11 -3.18 -27.81 9.76
CA PHE A 11 -3.26 -28.18 11.18
C PHE A 11 -2.28 -29.29 11.55
N GLU A 12 -2.06 -30.29 10.69
CA GLU A 12 -1.12 -31.38 10.95
C GLU A 12 0.33 -30.90 11.05
N ILE A 13 0.71 -29.86 10.30
CA ILE A 13 2.04 -29.24 10.40
C ILE A 13 2.21 -28.54 11.75
N LEU A 14 1.17 -27.84 12.22
CA LEU A 14 1.18 -27.20 13.55
C LEU A 14 1.19 -28.22 14.69
N LYS A 15 0.48 -29.34 14.51
CA LYS A 15 0.40 -30.43 15.47
C LYS A 15 1.72 -31.19 15.61
N ALA A 16 2.47 -31.35 14.52
CA ALA A 16 3.76 -32.04 14.53
C ALA A 16 4.74 -31.45 15.56
N ALA A 17 4.89 -30.11 15.58
CA ALA A 17 5.76 -29.45 16.54
C ALA A 17 5.34 -29.72 17.99
N LYS A 18 4.04 -29.63 18.29
CA LYS A 18 3.49 -29.87 19.63
C LYS A 18 3.70 -31.30 20.11
N GLN A 19 3.55 -32.27 19.21
CA GLN A 19 3.76 -33.68 19.53
C GLN A 19 5.24 -33.96 19.87
N MET A 20 6.17 -33.39 19.11
CA MET A 20 7.59 -33.55 19.37
C MET A 20 8.03 -32.83 20.64
N ASP A 21 7.46 -31.66 20.92
CA ASP A 21 7.71 -30.93 22.16
C ASP A 21 7.26 -31.76 23.37
N ALA A 22 6.03 -32.28 23.34
CA ALA A 22 5.50 -33.13 24.40
C ALA A 22 6.32 -34.40 24.61
N ALA A 23 6.69 -35.09 23.52
CA ALA A 23 7.53 -36.28 23.58
C ALA A 23 8.91 -35.98 24.19
N THR A 24 9.51 -34.84 23.83
CA THR A 24 10.82 -34.42 24.35
C THR A 24 10.75 -34.09 25.84
N VAL A 25 9.72 -33.35 26.28
CA VAL A 25 9.51 -33.04 27.70
C VAL A 25 9.29 -34.31 28.53
N LEU A 26 8.58 -35.31 27.97
CA LEU A 26 8.33 -36.59 28.62
C LEU A 26 9.50 -37.58 28.52
N ASN A 27 10.63 -37.20 27.91
CA ASN A 27 11.76 -38.09 27.63
C ASN A 27 11.32 -39.41 26.94
N ALA A 28 10.39 -39.31 25.98
CA ALA A 28 9.91 -40.45 25.23
C ALA A 28 11.05 -41.10 24.42
N LYS A 29 10.95 -42.40 24.16
CA LYS A 29 11.95 -43.13 23.34
C LYS A 29 11.90 -42.77 21.86
N GLU A 30 10.73 -42.34 21.38
CA GLU A 30 10.49 -42.01 19.98
C GLU A 30 9.72 -40.69 19.87
N GLY A 31 9.84 -40.03 18.73
CA GLY A 31 9.11 -38.80 18.43
C GLY A 31 9.65 -37.54 19.12
N THR A 32 10.82 -37.61 19.76
CA THR A 32 11.51 -36.43 20.34
C THR A 32 12.20 -35.59 19.25
N TRP A 33 12.61 -34.38 19.60
CA TRP A 33 13.37 -33.50 18.71
C TRP A 33 14.70 -34.16 18.29
N PRO A 34 15.06 -34.14 16.99
CA PRO A 34 16.36 -34.64 16.56
C PRO A 34 17.45 -33.67 17.05
N LEU A 35 18.57 -34.23 17.50
CA LEU A 35 19.73 -33.45 17.93
C LEU A 35 20.48 -32.81 16.74
N ILE A 36 20.31 -33.36 15.55
CA ILE A 36 20.97 -32.91 14.32
C ILE A 36 19.92 -32.72 13.22
N PHE A 37 19.90 -31.53 12.63
CA PHE A 37 19.14 -31.25 11.43
C PHE A 37 20.09 -31.09 10.24
N GLN A 38 19.77 -31.75 9.12
CA GLN A 38 20.52 -31.64 7.87
C GLN A 38 19.58 -31.73 6.66
N PRO A 39 19.97 -31.23 5.47
CA PRO A 39 19.14 -31.32 4.28
C PRO A 39 18.96 -32.78 3.85
N ASP A 40 17.72 -33.17 3.56
CA ASP A 40 17.38 -34.52 3.07
C ASP A 40 17.87 -34.75 1.64
N GLU A 41 18.04 -33.67 0.87
CA GLU A 41 18.39 -33.77 -0.55
C GLU A 41 19.82 -34.28 -0.73
N ASN A 42 20.01 -35.11 -1.76
CA ASN A 42 21.33 -35.55 -2.22
C ASN A 42 21.71 -34.98 -3.60
N ILE A 43 20.76 -34.30 -4.26
CA ILE A 43 20.91 -33.71 -5.59
C ILE A 43 20.62 -32.20 -5.50
N CYS A 44 21.47 -31.41 -6.15
CA CYS A 44 21.35 -29.96 -6.21
C CYS A 44 20.12 -29.57 -7.04
N ARG A 45 19.24 -28.73 -6.46
CA ARG A 45 18.01 -28.28 -7.13
C ARG A 45 18.25 -27.29 -8.28
N ALA A 46 19.47 -26.75 -8.41
CA ALA A 46 19.79 -25.74 -9.41
C ALA A 46 20.52 -26.30 -10.64
N CYS A 47 21.31 -27.36 -10.50
CA CYS A 47 22.11 -27.91 -11.59
C CYS A 47 22.16 -29.45 -11.61
N GLU A 48 21.33 -30.11 -10.81
CA GLU A 48 21.14 -31.56 -10.77
C GLU A 48 22.40 -32.39 -10.44
N CYS A 49 23.49 -31.74 -10.06
CA CYS A 49 24.71 -32.41 -9.61
C CYS A 49 24.56 -32.88 -8.15
N ASN A 50 25.36 -33.87 -7.75
CA ASN A 50 25.38 -34.37 -6.39
C ASN A 50 25.67 -33.27 -5.36
N LEU A 51 25.08 -33.40 -4.18
CA LEU A 51 25.41 -32.60 -3.01
C LEU A 51 26.55 -33.27 -2.23
N GLY A 52 27.44 -32.44 -1.67
CA GLY A 52 28.52 -32.90 -0.81
C GLY A 52 28.01 -33.43 0.53
N ARG A 53 28.94 -33.93 1.35
CA ARG A 53 28.64 -34.38 2.71
C ARG A 53 28.08 -33.23 3.56
N PRO A 54 27.16 -33.51 4.49
CA PRO A 54 26.71 -32.52 5.48
C PRO A 54 27.91 -31.87 6.17
N ARG A 55 27.89 -30.55 6.27
CA ARG A 55 28.91 -29.76 6.96
C ARG A 55 28.26 -28.58 7.68
N ARG A 56 28.95 -28.00 8.66
CA ARG A 56 28.46 -26.80 9.33
C ARG A 56 28.32 -25.64 8.34
N HIS A 57 27.33 -24.79 8.54
CA HIS A 57 27.19 -23.55 7.76
C HIS A 57 28.50 -22.74 7.85
N PRO A 58 29.02 -22.18 6.74
CA PRO A 58 30.22 -21.34 6.77
C PRO A 58 30.11 -20.23 7.84
N GLY A 59 31.14 -20.08 8.68
CA GLY A 59 31.14 -19.10 9.77
C GLY A 59 30.25 -19.46 10.98
N SER A 60 29.72 -20.68 11.05
CA SER A 60 28.89 -21.16 12.17
C SER A 60 29.59 -22.28 12.95
N SER A 61 29.39 -22.31 14.27
CA SER A 61 29.75 -23.44 15.12
C SER A 61 28.82 -24.65 14.95
N GLY A 62 27.75 -24.51 14.15
CA GLY A 62 26.70 -25.51 13.98
C GLY A 62 25.62 -25.47 15.08
N LYS A 63 25.91 -24.84 16.23
CA LYS A 63 24.95 -24.70 17.33
C LYS A 63 23.74 -23.86 16.91
N SER A 64 22.56 -24.38 17.20
CA SER A 64 21.26 -23.75 16.97
C SER A 64 20.31 -24.05 18.13
N TYR A 65 19.16 -23.38 18.14
CA TYR A 65 18.13 -23.57 19.14
C TYR A 65 16.77 -23.81 18.49
N ILE A 66 16.00 -24.75 19.03
CA ILE A 66 14.57 -24.83 18.74
C ILE A 66 13.83 -23.89 19.70
N LEU A 67 12.95 -23.06 19.15
CA LEU A 67 12.09 -22.16 19.90
C LEU A 67 10.64 -22.61 19.77
N THR A 68 10.16 -23.28 20.81
CA THR A 68 8.77 -23.74 21.00
C THR A 68 8.21 -23.16 22.30
N ASN A 69 6.90 -23.32 22.52
CA ASN A 69 6.26 -22.85 23.74
C ASN A 69 6.57 -23.73 24.97
N SER A 70 6.81 -25.04 24.81
CA SER A 70 6.98 -25.95 25.95
C SER A 70 8.44 -26.32 26.23
N ASN A 71 9.33 -26.26 25.25
CA ASN A 71 10.75 -26.53 25.43
C ASN A 71 11.62 -25.43 24.78
N PRO A 72 11.58 -24.20 25.32
CA PRO A 72 12.26 -23.08 24.70
C PRO A 72 13.78 -23.25 24.75
N PHE A 73 14.44 -22.85 23.67
CA PHE A 73 15.90 -22.88 23.55
C PHE A 73 16.53 -24.28 23.60
N TYR A 74 15.81 -25.31 23.15
CA TYR A 74 16.35 -26.67 23.05
C TYR A 74 17.53 -26.70 22.05
N ALA A 75 18.72 -27.07 22.54
CA ALA A 75 19.96 -26.99 21.77
C ALA A 75 20.08 -28.13 20.76
N VAL A 76 20.39 -27.79 19.51
CA VAL A 76 20.57 -28.74 18.41
C VAL A 76 21.73 -28.31 17.51
N GLU A 77 22.16 -29.19 16.62
CA GLU A 77 23.12 -28.87 15.56
C GLU A 77 22.44 -28.78 14.19
N ILE A 78 22.81 -27.78 13.39
CA ILE A 78 22.34 -27.62 12.02
C ILE A 78 23.50 -27.72 11.04
N TYR A 79 23.31 -28.55 10.01
CA TYR A 79 24.23 -28.77 8.92
C TYR A 79 23.61 -28.28 7.59
N VAL A 80 24.48 -27.98 6.64
CA VAL A 80 24.16 -27.65 5.25
C VAL A 80 24.86 -28.64 4.31
N LYS A 81 24.35 -28.74 3.09
CA LYS A 81 25.04 -29.44 1.99
C LYS A 81 25.36 -28.45 0.89
N ILE A 82 26.52 -28.58 0.24
CA ILE A 82 26.91 -27.71 -0.89
C ILE A 82 27.03 -28.55 -2.16
N CYS A 83 26.57 -28.00 -3.27
CA CYS A 83 26.73 -28.62 -4.58
C CYS A 83 28.20 -28.94 -4.88
N THR A 84 28.46 -30.16 -5.37
CA THR A 84 29.81 -30.58 -5.76
C THR A 84 30.29 -29.92 -7.06
N ASN A 85 29.36 -29.38 -7.86
CA ASN A 85 29.70 -28.57 -9.02
C ASN A 85 30.27 -27.22 -8.58
N LYS A 86 31.57 -27.02 -8.86
CA LYS A 86 32.33 -25.81 -8.51
C LYS A 86 31.78 -24.52 -9.15
N ASN A 87 31.04 -24.65 -10.26
CA ASN A 87 30.40 -23.52 -10.93
C ASN A 87 29.04 -23.15 -10.31
N CYS A 88 28.35 -24.11 -9.67
CA CYS A 88 27.03 -23.90 -9.10
C CYS A 88 27.09 -23.21 -7.73
N LYS A 89 27.97 -23.68 -6.82
CA LYS A 89 28.18 -23.15 -5.46
C LYS A 89 26.92 -23.04 -4.57
N VAL A 90 25.78 -23.57 -5.00
CA VAL A 90 24.51 -23.51 -4.26
C VAL A 90 24.63 -24.27 -2.95
N MET A 91 24.15 -23.62 -1.88
CA MET A 91 24.05 -24.16 -0.54
C MET A 91 22.60 -24.58 -0.25
N HIS A 92 22.43 -25.82 0.19
CA HIS A 92 21.17 -26.37 0.66
C HIS A 92 21.14 -26.31 2.19
N GLN A 93 20.15 -25.58 2.71
CA GLN A 93 19.84 -25.50 4.14
C GLN A 93 18.67 -26.41 4.50
N VAL A 94 18.58 -26.74 5.77
CA VAL A 94 17.42 -27.42 6.36
C VAL A 94 16.15 -26.59 6.13
N TRP A 95 15.10 -27.25 5.65
CA TRP A 95 13.75 -26.72 5.55
C TRP A 95 12.81 -27.54 6.44
N PRO A 96 12.70 -27.21 7.75
CA PRO A 96 12.08 -28.08 8.73
C PRO A 96 10.55 -27.92 8.77
N TYR A 97 9.94 -27.64 7.62
CA TYR A 97 8.50 -27.39 7.48
C TYR A 97 7.65 -28.57 8.00
N LYS A 98 8.06 -29.81 7.69
CA LYS A 98 7.36 -31.02 8.15
C LYS A 98 7.36 -31.17 9.67
N PHE A 99 8.31 -30.54 10.35
CA PHE A 99 8.41 -30.52 11.82
C PHE A 99 7.61 -29.37 12.44
N GLY A 100 6.92 -28.55 11.65
CA GLY A 100 6.23 -27.37 12.13
C GLY A 100 7.16 -26.22 12.51
N LEU A 101 8.39 -26.21 11.97
CA LEU A 101 9.44 -25.23 12.30
C LEU A 101 9.82 -24.39 11.07
N PHE A 102 10.28 -23.17 11.35
CA PHE A 102 10.85 -22.23 10.39
C PHE A 102 12.32 -21.94 10.72
N ASN A 103 13.19 -22.09 9.74
CA ASN A 103 14.64 -21.91 9.92
C ASN A 103 15.05 -20.44 9.73
N VAL A 104 15.70 -19.87 10.75
CA VAL A 104 16.28 -18.53 10.74
C VAL A 104 17.79 -18.62 10.95
N CYS A 105 18.54 -18.33 9.88
CA CYS A 105 20.00 -18.26 9.83
C CYS A 105 20.74 -19.52 10.29
N ASP A 106 20.08 -20.68 10.32
CA ASP A 106 20.57 -21.90 10.98
C ASP A 106 20.92 -21.68 12.47
N LYS A 107 20.47 -20.57 13.08
CA LYS A 107 20.72 -20.19 14.48
C LYS A 107 19.52 -20.42 15.39
N VAL A 108 18.32 -20.33 14.82
CA VAL A 108 17.09 -20.66 15.53
C VAL A 108 16.07 -21.28 14.58
N LEU A 109 15.45 -22.37 15.02
CA LEU A 109 14.29 -23.00 14.41
C LEU A 109 13.05 -22.62 15.21
N VAL A 110 12.18 -21.79 14.63
CA VAL A 110 11.02 -21.23 15.34
C VAL A 110 9.77 -22.00 14.98
N ALA A 111 8.98 -22.41 15.97
CA ALA A 111 7.70 -23.06 15.70
C ALA A 111 6.73 -22.12 14.97
N PHE A 112 6.02 -22.63 13.96
CA PHE A 112 5.05 -21.82 13.20
C PHE A 112 3.95 -21.25 14.09
N GLU A 113 3.58 -21.92 15.19
CA GLU A 113 2.61 -21.38 16.13
C GLU A 113 3.03 -20.03 16.74
N ILE A 114 4.32 -19.84 17.03
CA ILE A 114 4.85 -18.57 17.56
C ILE A 114 4.81 -17.48 16.47
N LEU A 115 5.20 -17.82 15.24
CA LEU A 115 5.14 -16.89 14.11
C LEU A 115 3.70 -16.47 13.79
N LEU A 116 2.75 -17.40 13.87
CA LEU A 116 1.32 -17.14 13.70
C LEU A 116 0.76 -16.30 14.85
N GLU A 117 1.19 -16.53 16.10
CA GLU A 117 0.85 -15.68 17.25
C GLU A 117 1.33 -14.23 17.01
N TRP A 118 2.59 -14.07 16.58
CA TRP A 118 3.13 -12.76 16.23
C TRP A 118 2.41 -12.09 15.07
N ARG A 119 1.97 -12.85 14.06
CA ARG A 119 1.10 -12.33 12.98
C ARG A 119 -0.20 -11.77 13.53
N GLU A 120 -0.83 -12.41 14.51
CA GLU A 120 -2.05 -11.89 15.15
C GLU A 120 -1.81 -10.62 15.97
N TYR A 121 -0.66 -10.50 16.65
CA TYR A 121 -0.25 -9.24 17.26
C TYR A 121 0.02 -8.13 16.23
N PHE A 122 0.71 -8.49 15.14
CA PHE A 122 1.02 -7.58 14.03
C PHE A 122 -0.26 -7.00 13.42
N LYS A 123 -1.27 -7.85 13.14
CA LYS A 123 -2.59 -7.43 12.65
C LYS A 123 -3.28 -6.40 13.56
N ARG A 124 -2.98 -6.43 14.86
CA ARG A 124 -3.51 -5.49 15.87
C ARG A 124 -2.64 -4.24 16.04
N GLY A 125 -1.65 -4.03 15.18
CA GLY A 125 -0.75 -2.88 15.22
C GLY A 125 0.28 -2.92 16.36
N VAL A 126 0.54 -4.10 16.94
CA VAL A 126 1.62 -4.26 17.93
C VAL A 126 2.97 -4.24 17.19
N PRO A 127 3.94 -3.42 17.63
CA PRO A 127 5.29 -3.49 17.08
C PRO A 127 5.86 -4.89 17.20
N ILE A 128 6.31 -5.45 16.07
CA ILE A 128 6.80 -6.83 16.05
C ILE A 128 8.02 -7.02 16.96
N SER A 129 8.88 -6.02 17.09
CA SER A 129 9.99 -6.02 18.04
C SER A 129 9.50 -6.25 19.46
N SER A 130 8.47 -5.53 19.90
CA SER A 130 7.89 -5.69 21.23
C SER A 130 7.24 -7.05 21.44
N ALA A 131 6.56 -7.60 20.43
CA ALA A 131 5.98 -8.94 20.49
C ALA A 131 7.08 -10.03 20.62
N ILE A 132 8.18 -9.88 19.89
CA ILE A 132 9.34 -10.78 19.95
C ILE A 132 10.04 -10.67 21.31
N GLU A 133 10.37 -9.44 21.74
CA GLU A 133 11.05 -9.17 23.01
C GLU A 133 10.27 -9.75 24.18
N SER A 134 8.98 -9.44 24.29
CA SER A 134 8.11 -9.95 25.35
C SER A 134 8.02 -11.48 25.34
N LYS A 135 7.89 -12.12 24.17
CA LYS A 135 7.80 -13.58 24.06
C LYS A 135 9.12 -14.25 24.47
N VAL A 136 10.24 -13.76 23.96
CA VAL A 136 11.58 -14.32 24.24
C VAL A 136 11.92 -14.19 25.73
N GLU A 137 11.60 -13.05 26.35
CA GLU A 137 11.79 -12.85 27.79
C GLU A 137 10.91 -13.79 28.63
N ALA A 138 9.64 -13.95 28.26
CA ALA A 138 8.74 -14.87 28.95
C ALA A 138 9.26 -16.32 28.88
N LEU A 139 9.70 -16.77 27.70
CA LEU A 139 10.27 -18.09 27.51
C LEU A 139 11.59 -18.29 28.28
N SER A 140 12.45 -17.27 28.34
CA SER A 140 13.71 -17.33 29.11
C SER A 140 13.46 -17.48 30.62
N LYS A 141 12.41 -16.84 31.15
CA LYS A 141 12.03 -16.95 32.56
C LYS A 141 11.58 -18.37 32.96
N HIS A 142 11.08 -19.16 32.02
CA HIS A 142 10.70 -20.56 32.25
C HIS A 142 11.88 -21.52 32.37
N LEU A 143 13.10 -21.10 32.00
CA LEU A 143 14.31 -21.89 32.15
C LEU A 143 14.93 -21.76 33.54
N MET A 144 15.61 -22.84 33.97
CA MET A 144 16.51 -22.83 35.12
C MET A 144 17.66 -21.85 34.89
N GLU A 145 18.20 -21.29 35.97
CA GLU A 145 19.16 -20.17 35.89
C GLU A 145 20.44 -20.50 35.10
N ASP A 146 20.92 -21.75 35.19
CA ASP A 146 22.08 -22.28 34.47
C ASP A 146 21.81 -22.57 32.98
N GLN A 147 20.54 -22.65 32.58
CA GLN A 147 20.09 -22.88 31.20
C GLN A 147 19.74 -21.59 30.47
N ARG A 148 19.65 -20.46 31.17
CA ARG A 148 19.28 -19.17 30.59
C ARG A 148 20.37 -18.66 29.67
N LEU A 149 19.94 -18.12 28.53
CA LEU A 149 20.80 -17.35 27.65
C LEU A 149 21.14 -16.01 28.31
N SER A 150 22.35 -15.49 28.05
CA SER A 150 22.73 -14.16 28.51
C SER A 150 21.94 -13.07 27.79
N ASP A 151 21.86 -11.87 28.38
CA ASP A 151 21.14 -10.73 27.78
C ASP A 151 21.63 -10.41 26.36
N GLY A 152 22.94 -10.49 26.13
CA GLY A 152 23.53 -10.30 24.80
C GLY A 152 23.09 -11.38 23.80
N GLN A 153 22.98 -12.64 24.23
CA GLN A 153 22.49 -13.74 23.40
C GLN A 153 20.99 -13.58 23.10
N LEU A 154 20.19 -13.16 24.09
CA LEU A 154 18.77 -12.88 23.91
C LEU A 154 18.57 -11.74 22.91
N LYS A 155 19.33 -10.64 23.03
CA LYS A 155 19.21 -9.51 22.10
C LYS A 155 19.60 -9.89 20.68
N TYR A 156 20.67 -10.67 20.52
CA TYR A 156 21.07 -11.21 19.23
C TYR A 156 19.97 -12.08 18.62
N LEU A 157 19.36 -12.96 19.41
CA LEU A 157 18.26 -13.80 18.97
C LEU A 157 17.02 -12.99 18.57
N GLN A 158 16.64 -11.97 19.35
CA GLN A 158 15.52 -11.09 19.03
C GLN A 158 15.71 -10.42 17.66
N ASN A 159 16.93 -9.97 17.33
CA ASN A 159 17.24 -9.40 16.01
C ASN A 159 17.10 -10.43 14.88
N LEU A 160 17.55 -11.67 15.08
CA LEU A 160 17.36 -12.75 14.12
C LEU A 160 15.88 -13.05 13.89
N LEU A 161 15.10 -13.15 14.97
CA LEU A 161 13.66 -13.42 14.93
C LEU A 161 12.89 -12.30 14.23
N TYR A 162 13.33 -11.04 14.36
CA TYR A 162 12.75 -9.91 13.63
C TYR A 162 12.86 -10.11 12.11
N ASN A 163 14.05 -10.46 11.63
CA ASN A 163 14.27 -10.80 10.22
C ASN A 163 13.50 -12.08 9.82
N GLY A 164 13.49 -13.07 10.72
CA GLY A 164 12.73 -14.31 10.57
C GLY A 164 11.24 -14.07 10.34
N PHE A 165 10.63 -13.16 11.10
CA PHE A 165 9.21 -12.81 10.95
C PHE A 165 8.92 -12.17 9.59
N TYR A 166 9.67 -11.15 9.18
CA TYR A 166 9.43 -10.53 7.86
C TYR A 166 9.72 -11.47 6.70
N CYS A 167 10.72 -12.35 6.82
CA CYS A 167 10.94 -13.40 5.83
C CYS A 167 9.76 -14.39 5.80
N PHE A 168 9.29 -14.86 6.95
CA PHE A 168 8.10 -15.72 7.06
C PHE A 168 6.89 -15.06 6.39
N GLU A 169 6.66 -13.78 6.66
CA GLU A 169 5.58 -13.02 6.07
C GLU A 169 5.75 -12.89 4.55
N ILE A 170 6.89 -12.50 4.01
CA ILE A 170 7.02 -12.25 2.56
C ILE A 170 7.05 -13.53 1.70
N ILE A 171 7.49 -14.67 2.26
CA ILE A 171 7.40 -15.96 1.54
C ILE A 171 6.01 -16.61 1.68
N THR A 172 5.16 -16.10 2.58
CA THR A 172 3.77 -16.57 2.70
C THR A 172 2.98 -16.12 1.47
N GLU A 173 2.46 -17.07 0.71
CA GLU A 173 1.69 -16.83 -0.50
C GLU A 173 0.38 -16.12 -0.17
N ARG A 174 0.13 -15.02 -0.85
CA ARG A 174 -1.06 -14.19 -0.72
C ARG A 174 -1.54 -13.77 -2.09
N CYS A 175 -2.86 -13.66 -2.23
CA CYS A 175 -3.48 -13.16 -3.43
C CYS A 175 -4.32 -11.92 -3.09
N LEU A 176 -3.92 -10.75 -3.61
CA LEU A 176 -4.67 -9.52 -3.40
C LEU A 176 -6.09 -9.59 -3.95
N ASN A 177 -6.34 -10.40 -4.99
CA ASN A 177 -7.69 -10.59 -5.52
C ASN A 177 -8.63 -11.26 -4.50
N ASN A 178 -8.11 -12.12 -3.62
CA ASN A 178 -8.93 -12.81 -2.61
C ASN A 178 -9.48 -11.84 -1.56
N VAL A 179 -8.79 -10.71 -1.34
CA VAL A 179 -9.15 -9.70 -0.35
C VAL A 179 -9.78 -8.45 -0.98
N ILE A 180 -10.22 -8.51 -2.24
CA ILE A 180 -11.07 -7.48 -2.84
C ILE A 180 -12.40 -7.43 -2.08
N CYS A 181 -12.94 -6.22 -1.85
CA CYS A 181 -14.23 -6.04 -1.19
C CYS A 181 -15.30 -6.92 -1.85
N GLY A 182 -16.01 -7.73 -1.08
CA GLY A 182 -17.08 -8.59 -1.57
C GLY A 182 -18.29 -7.85 -2.09
N VAL A 183 -18.53 -6.63 -1.63
CA VAL A 183 -19.70 -5.85 -2.07
C VAL A 183 -19.37 -5.01 -3.30
N CYS A 184 -18.25 -4.29 -3.29
CA CYS A 184 -17.85 -3.46 -4.43
C CYS A 184 -17.24 -4.27 -5.59
N GLY A 185 -16.55 -5.37 -5.31
CA GLY A 185 -15.70 -6.03 -6.29
C GLY A 185 -14.65 -5.08 -6.86
N VAL A 186 -14.40 -5.18 -8.16
CA VAL A 186 -13.49 -4.27 -8.91
C VAL A 186 -14.17 -3.00 -9.43
N ILE A 187 -15.47 -2.83 -9.17
CA ILE A 187 -16.35 -1.78 -9.73
C ILE A 187 -16.95 -0.88 -8.65
N GLY A 188 -16.15 -0.53 -7.63
CA GLY A 188 -16.62 0.35 -6.57
C GLY A 188 -17.00 1.73 -7.08
N GLN A 189 -18.24 2.14 -6.83
CA GLN A 189 -18.77 3.42 -7.30
C GLN A 189 -18.21 4.62 -6.54
N CYS A 190 -17.87 4.45 -5.26
CA CYS A 190 -17.43 5.52 -4.37
C CYS A 190 -16.14 5.12 -3.65
N TYR A 191 -15.09 5.90 -3.86
CA TYR A 191 -13.82 5.77 -3.11
C TYR A 191 -13.49 7.06 -2.37
N LEU A 192 -12.87 6.91 -1.22
CA LEU A 192 -12.34 7.99 -0.41
C LEU A 192 -10.82 7.98 -0.48
N GLY A 193 -10.23 9.13 -0.75
CA GLY A 193 -8.78 9.35 -0.81
C GLY A 193 -8.29 10.07 0.44
N ASP A 194 -7.27 9.50 1.09
CA ASP A 194 -6.64 10.10 2.28
C ASP A 194 -5.13 9.86 2.31
N GLY A 195 -4.39 10.91 2.67
CA GLY A 195 -2.94 10.91 2.80
C GLY A 195 -2.50 10.76 4.26
N ASN A 196 -1.50 9.92 4.52
CA ASN A 196 -0.99 9.68 5.86
C ASN A 196 0.50 10.04 5.96
N GLN A 197 0.78 11.34 6.12
CA GLN A 197 2.13 11.86 6.31
C GLN A 197 2.84 11.28 7.56
N LYS A 198 2.08 10.99 8.62
CA LYS A 198 2.66 10.46 9.87
C LYS A 198 3.22 9.04 9.68
N ASN A 199 2.72 8.31 8.69
CA ASN A 199 3.19 7.00 8.29
C ASN A 199 4.38 7.12 7.30
N CYS A 200 5.41 7.89 7.67
CA CYS A 200 6.62 8.09 6.88
C CYS A 200 7.81 7.26 7.40
N CYS A 201 8.80 7.04 6.54
CA CYS A 201 10.09 6.46 6.92
C CYS A 201 11.25 7.35 6.46
N SER A 202 12.47 7.01 6.88
CA SER A 202 13.68 7.70 6.42
C SER A 202 13.85 7.54 4.91
N LEU A 203 14.36 8.59 4.24
CA LEU A 203 14.77 8.54 2.82
C LEU A 203 16.12 7.83 2.60
N THR A 204 16.73 7.29 3.65
CA THR A 204 17.98 6.55 3.56
C THR A 204 17.81 5.32 2.66
N GLY A 205 18.64 5.22 1.62
CA GLY A 205 18.58 4.12 0.64
C GLY A 205 17.55 4.35 -0.48
N VAL A 206 17.12 5.59 -0.72
CA VAL A 206 16.27 5.94 -1.87
C VAL A 206 17.09 6.74 -2.88
N ASN A 207 17.17 6.24 -4.11
CA ASN A 207 17.82 6.90 -5.23
C ASN A 207 16.80 7.69 -6.06
N ASN A 208 17.10 8.97 -6.27
CA ASN A 208 16.28 9.86 -7.10
C ASN A 208 16.77 9.82 -8.56
N VAL A 209 16.47 8.73 -9.26
CA VAL A 209 16.80 8.56 -10.68
C VAL A 209 15.72 9.24 -11.54
N LYS A 210 16.13 10.01 -12.55
CA LYS A 210 15.20 10.53 -13.56
C LYS A 210 14.87 9.41 -14.53
N SER A 211 13.58 9.14 -14.74
CA SER A 211 13.09 8.20 -15.74
C SER A 211 12.13 8.93 -16.68
N SER A 212 12.13 8.52 -17.95
CA SER A 212 11.10 8.90 -18.93
C SER A 212 9.89 7.98 -18.88
N LYS A 213 9.92 6.90 -18.09
CA LYS A 213 8.81 5.97 -17.93
C LYS A 213 7.89 6.44 -16.81
N ASN A 214 6.60 6.51 -17.11
CA ASN A 214 5.55 6.86 -16.14
C ASN A 214 5.09 5.65 -15.31
N SER A 215 5.41 4.44 -15.77
CA SER A 215 5.03 3.19 -15.11
C SER A 215 6.18 2.59 -14.31
N PRO A 216 5.95 2.22 -13.04
CA PRO A 216 6.93 1.50 -12.23
C PRO A 216 7.02 0.05 -12.70
N VAL A 217 7.96 -0.71 -12.11
CA VAL A 217 7.96 -2.17 -12.26
C VAL A 217 6.66 -2.77 -11.69
N PRO A 218 6.19 -3.93 -12.20
CA PRO A 218 5.03 -4.60 -11.61
C PRO A 218 5.21 -4.86 -10.11
N LEU A 219 4.11 -4.75 -9.33
CA LEU A 219 4.14 -5.00 -7.88
C LEU A 219 4.68 -6.41 -7.56
N GLU A 220 4.32 -7.40 -8.36
CA GLU A 220 4.74 -8.79 -8.19
C GLU A 220 6.26 -8.95 -8.34
N ASP A 221 6.87 -8.25 -9.30
CA ASP A 221 8.31 -8.26 -9.52
C ASP A 221 9.04 -7.52 -8.40
N PHE A 222 8.47 -6.40 -7.95
CA PHE A 222 8.98 -5.63 -6.82
C PHE A 222 8.97 -6.45 -5.52
N LEU A 223 7.84 -7.09 -5.21
CA LEU A 223 7.69 -7.99 -4.06
C LEU A 223 8.61 -9.22 -4.19
N SER A 224 8.76 -9.78 -5.39
CA SER A 224 9.70 -10.87 -5.65
C SER A 224 11.15 -10.45 -5.38
N SER A 225 11.49 -9.20 -5.70
CA SER A 225 12.79 -8.66 -5.34
C SER A 225 12.96 -8.48 -3.83
N LEU A 226 11.96 -7.90 -3.13
CA LEU A 226 11.99 -7.81 -1.67
C LEU A 226 12.07 -9.19 -1.01
N LYS A 227 11.39 -10.20 -1.58
CA LYS A 227 11.42 -11.59 -1.11
C LYS A 227 12.84 -12.15 -1.15
N ARG A 228 13.61 -11.87 -2.21
CA ARG A 228 15.01 -12.29 -2.32
C ARG A 228 15.86 -11.69 -1.19
N ASP A 229 15.71 -10.39 -0.94
CA ASP A 229 16.47 -9.68 0.10
C ASP A 229 16.19 -10.25 1.50
N TRP A 230 14.91 -10.52 1.80
CA TRP A 230 14.53 -11.10 3.09
C TRP A 230 14.97 -12.55 3.25
N ILE A 231 14.95 -13.34 2.17
CA ILE A 231 15.51 -14.69 2.16
C ILE A 231 17.00 -14.64 2.45
N GLU A 232 17.75 -13.73 1.82
CA GLU A 232 19.19 -13.56 2.05
C GLU A 232 19.50 -13.29 3.53
N LYS A 233 18.74 -12.39 4.16
CA LYS A 233 18.88 -12.05 5.59
C LYS A 233 18.62 -13.20 6.55
N VAL A 234 17.80 -14.18 6.17
CA VAL A 234 17.57 -15.39 6.99
C VAL A 234 18.45 -16.57 6.59
N ILE A 235 19.24 -16.43 5.52
CA ILE A 235 20.27 -17.40 5.16
C ILE A 235 21.60 -17.00 5.83
N PHE A 236 21.98 -15.72 5.73
CA PHE A 236 23.26 -15.22 6.20
C PHE A 236 23.10 -14.31 7.42
N SER A 237 23.60 -14.75 8.58
CA SER A 237 23.50 -14.02 9.85
C SER A 237 24.31 -12.73 9.95
N ASN A 238 25.06 -12.34 8.91
CA ASN A 238 25.91 -11.15 8.92
C ASN A 238 25.14 -9.87 8.56
N ASP A 239 23.94 -9.98 7.99
CA ASP A 239 23.05 -8.85 7.72
C ASP A 239 21.96 -8.74 8.81
N LEU A 240 22.39 -8.36 10.02
CA LEU A 240 21.50 -8.07 11.15
C LEU A 240 20.91 -6.65 11.09
N GLY A 241 21.36 -5.84 10.12
CA GLY A 241 20.82 -4.51 9.89
C GLY A 241 19.46 -4.59 9.19
N THR A 242 18.73 -3.48 9.17
CA THR A 242 17.50 -3.36 8.39
C THR A 242 17.71 -3.43 6.87
N GLY A 243 18.93 -3.76 6.40
CA GLY A 243 19.36 -3.87 5.02
C GLY A 243 19.14 -2.56 4.27
N ARG A 244 20.22 -1.81 4.02
CA ARG A 244 20.17 -0.75 3.01
C ARG A 244 20.07 -1.42 1.65
N ARG A 245 18.85 -1.77 1.25
CA ARG A 245 18.54 -1.92 -0.16
C ARG A 245 18.35 -0.50 -0.68
N ASP A 246 19.22 -0.10 -1.59
CA ASP A 246 18.98 1.10 -2.35
C ASP A 246 17.84 0.81 -3.35
N VAL A 247 16.84 1.67 -3.36
CA VAL A 247 15.68 1.57 -4.25
C VAL A 247 15.58 2.80 -5.13
N ASP A 248 15.34 2.61 -6.42
CA ASP A 248 15.09 3.71 -7.32
C ASP A 248 13.64 4.17 -7.17
N ALA A 249 13.45 5.47 -6.96
CA ALA A 249 12.14 6.05 -6.67
C ALA A 249 11.07 5.74 -7.72
N VAL A 250 11.50 5.65 -8.98
CA VAL A 250 10.67 5.37 -10.15
C VAL A 250 10.16 3.92 -10.19
N ASP A 251 10.85 3.01 -9.51
CA ASP A 251 10.50 1.58 -9.51
C ASP A 251 9.49 1.23 -8.42
N VAL A 252 9.20 2.13 -7.48
CA VAL A 252 8.29 1.82 -6.37
C VAL A 252 6.84 1.78 -6.88
N PRO A 253 6.17 0.61 -6.88
CA PRO A 253 4.84 0.52 -7.45
C PRO A 253 3.74 0.85 -6.44
N PRO A 254 2.59 1.38 -6.91
CA PRO A 254 1.35 1.32 -6.16
C PRO A 254 0.95 -0.12 -5.81
N ILE A 255 0.34 -0.28 -4.64
CA ILE A 255 -0.25 -1.53 -4.18
C ILE A 255 -1.69 -1.57 -4.66
N ILE A 256 -1.96 -2.32 -5.73
CA ILE A 256 -3.29 -2.49 -6.33
C ILE A 256 -3.47 -3.98 -6.65
N ALA A 257 -4.63 -4.56 -6.33
CA ALA A 257 -4.92 -5.96 -6.70
C ALA A 257 -4.88 -6.14 -8.23
N PRO A 258 -4.29 -7.22 -8.77
CA PRO A 258 -4.19 -7.43 -10.22
C PRO A 258 -5.51 -7.24 -10.98
N ALA A 259 -6.63 -7.73 -10.44
CA ALA A 259 -7.94 -7.59 -11.08
C ALA A 259 -8.48 -6.14 -11.12
N MET A 260 -7.93 -5.24 -10.31
CA MET A 260 -8.33 -3.83 -10.22
C MET A 260 -7.44 -2.88 -11.03
N ARG A 261 -6.32 -3.35 -11.59
CA ARG A 261 -5.38 -2.52 -12.34
C ARG A 261 -5.89 -2.21 -13.74
N GLY A 262 -5.73 -0.96 -14.15
CA GLY A 262 -5.88 -0.54 -15.53
C GLY A 262 -4.78 -1.11 -16.43
N PRO A 263 -4.82 -0.81 -17.74
CA PRO A 263 -3.79 -1.23 -18.68
C PRO A 263 -2.41 -0.65 -18.30
N GLU A 264 -2.40 0.54 -17.71
CA GLU A 264 -1.21 1.19 -17.17
C GLU A 264 -1.37 1.41 -15.66
N VAL A 265 -0.24 1.28 -14.94
CA VAL A 265 -0.11 1.69 -13.54
C VAL A 265 0.87 2.84 -13.50
N TYR A 266 0.53 3.90 -12.77
CA TYR A 266 1.28 5.15 -12.74
C TYR A 266 2.04 5.33 -11.43
N ASN A 267 3.29 5.78 -11.55
CA ASN A 267 4.04 6.38 -10.47
C ASN A 267 4.84 7.56 -11.02
N THR A 268 4.28 8.76 -10.91
CA THR A 268 4.91 9.99 -11.42
C THR A 268 5.54 10.83 -10.32
N GLU A 269 5.98 10.19 -9.23
CA GLU A 269 6.59 10.86 -8.08
C GLU A 269 7.74 11.78 -8.48
N MET A 270 8.58 11.34 -9.42
CA MET A 270 9.76 12.09 -9.88
C MET A 270 9.44 13.30 -10.75
N GLU A 271 8.18 13.49 -11.17
CA GLU A 271 7.72 14.72 -11.81
C GLU A 271 7.42 15.83 -10.80
N LYS A 272 7.36 15.52 -9.50
CA LYS A 272 7.24 16.53 -8.45
C LYS A 272 8.59 17.28 -8.33
N LYS A 273 8.59 18.59 -8.55
CA LYS A 273 9.82 19.40 -8.36
C LYS A 273 10.10 19.61 -6.86
N SER A 274 11.27 19.14 -6.40
CA SER A 274 11.69 19.14 -4.99
C SER A 274 11.76 20.53 -4.34
N ILE A 275 11.98 21.58 -5.13
CA ILE A 275 12.05 22.97 -4.68
C ILE A 275 10.73 23.48 -4.08
N TYR A 276 9.59 22.94 -4.50
CA TYR A 276 8.28 23.31 -3.96
C TYR A 276 7.90 22.53 -2.69
N LEU A 277 8.74 21.58 -2.27
CA LEU A 277 8.46 20.66 -1.18
C LEU A 277 9.16 21.05 0.14
N ASN A 278 9.84 22.20 0.19
CA ASN A 278 10.60 22.66 1.37
C ASN A 278 9.98 23.87 2.07
N GLN A 279 8.86 24.39 1.58
CA GLN A 279 8.18 25.53 2.18
C GLN A 279 6.70 25.21 2.26
N LYS A 280 6.04 25.55 3.39
CA LYS A 280 4.60 25.80 3.36
C LYS A 280 4.43 26.95 2.38
N ILE A 281 4.11 26.63 1.13
CA ILE A 281 3.78 27.63 0.11
C ILE A 281 2.38 28.15 0.50
N THR A 282 2.33 29.02 1.50
CA THR A 282 1.19 29.91 1.72
C THR A 282 1.28 31.02 0.69
N THR A 283 1.11 30.70 -0.59
CA THR A 283 0.94 31.72 -1.63
C THR A 283 -0.50 32.25 -1.56
N THR A 284 -0.61 33.57 -1.69
CA THR A 284 -1.84 34.34 -1.92
C THR A 284 -2.34 34.19 -3.37
N LYS A 285 -1.51 33.62 -4.24
CA LYS A 285 -1.78 33.37 -5.66
C LYS A 285 -3.00 32.48 -5.87
N ASP A 286 -3.83 32.83 -6.85
CA ASP A 286 -5.01 32.08 -7.25
C ASP A 286 -4.73 31.24 -8.51
N SER A 287 -4.24 30.02 -8.30
CA SER A 287 -4.01 29.07 -9.40
C SER A 287 -5.30 28.62 -10.10
N SER A 288 -6.46 28.81 -9.46
CA SER A 288 -7.77 28.47 -10.03
C SER A 288 -8.13 29.43 -11.18
N MET A 289 -7.79 30.71 -11.02
CA MET A 289 -7.99 31.71 -12.07
C MET A 289 -7.10 31.43 -13.28
N LEU A 290 -5.81 31.13 -13.07
CA LEU A 290 -4.91 30.76 -14.16
C LEU A 290 -5.44 29.55 -14.94
N HIS A 291 -5.86 28.51 -14.22
CA HIS A 291 -6.48 27.32 -14.81
C HIS A 291 -7.73 27.66 -15.64
N HIS A 292 -8.62 28.51 -15.11
CA HIS A 292 -9.84 28.94 -15.79
C HIS A 292 -9.54 29.58 -17.16
N TYR A 293 -8.54 30.46 -17.25
CA TYR A 293 -8.14 31.06 -18.54
C TYR A 293 -7.60 30.02 -19.54
N ILE A 294 -6.90 28.99 -19.06
CA ILE A 294 -6.35 27.92 -19.90
C ILE A 294 -7.48 27.06 -20.48
N VAL A 295 -8.40 26.58 -19.62
CA VAL A 295 -9.51 25.70 -20.05
C VAL A 295 -10.51 26.43 -20.94
N GLU A 296 -10.78 27.71 -20.70
CA GLU A 296 -11.59 28.56 -21.57
C GLU A 296 -10.88 28.93 -22.90
N LYS A 297 -9.68 28.39 -23.14
CA LYS A 297 -8.84 28.65 -24.33
C LYS A 297 -8.51 30.13 -24.54
N LYS A 298 -8.62 30.93 -23.48
CA LYS A 298 -8.26 32.36 -23.45
C LYS A 298 -6.77 32.57 -23.19
N LEU A 299 -6.08 31.55 -22.68
CA LEU A 299 -4.65 31.57 -22.42
C LEU A 299 -4.00 30.27 -22.92
N ARG A 300 -2.86 30.41 -23.59
CA ARG A 300 -1.94 29.31 -23.89
C ARG A 300 -0.59 29.63 -23.28
N MET A 301 -0.11 28.75 -22.41
CA MET A 301 1.13 29.00 -21.66
C MET A 301 2.37 29.11 -22.56
N GLY A 302 2.37 28.45 -23.73
CA GLY A 302 3.46 28.56 -24.71
C GLY A 302 3.51 29.90 -25.45
N ASP A 303 2.44 30.69 -25.38
CA ASP A 303 2.30 31.94 -26.16
C ASP A 303 2.51 33.18 -25.30
N LEU A 304 2.91 33.06 -24.03
CA LEU A 304 3.05 34.19 -23.10
C LEU A 304 3.97 35.32 -23.63
N ASP A 305 5.00 34.96 -24.39
CA ASP A 305 5.91 35.94 -25.01
C ASP A 305 5.24 36.82 -26.07
N THR A 306 4.07 36.42 -26.59
CA THR A 306 3.32 37.21 -27.58
C THR A 306 2.47 38.31 -26.96
N TYR A 307 2.21 38.25 -25.65
CA TYR A 307 1.37 39.22 -24.94
C TYR A 307 2.16 40.50 -24.65
N ASP A 308 1.49 41.65 -24.67
CA ASP A 308 2.11 42.90 -24.22
C ASP A 308 2.25 42.95 -22.69
N LEU A 309 3.03 43.92 -22.19
CA LEU A 309 3.29 44.05 -20.75
C LEU A 309 2.02 44.33 -19.94
N GLN A 310 1.06 45.07 -20.50
CA GLN A 310 -0.15 45.47 -19.79
C GLN A 310 -1.11 44.29 -19.63
N ALA A 311 -1.27 43.49 -20.68
CA ALA A 311 -2.04 42.25 -20.66
C ALA A 311 -1.46 41.25 -19.65
N LEU A 312 -0.13 41.09 -19.63
CA LEU A 312 0.55 40.23 -18.65
C LEU A 312 0.37 40.71 -17.21
N LYS A 313 0.47 42.03 -16.96
CA LYS A 313 0.18 42.61 -15.64
C LYS A 313 -1.27 42.35 -15.21
N SER A 314 -2.24 42.54 -16.10
CA SER A 314 -3.65 42.29 -15.82
C SER A 314 -3.93 40.81 -15.50
N LEU A 315 -3.35 39.88 -16.26
CA LEU A 315 -3.48 38.46 -16.00
C LEU A 315 -2.86 38.06 -14.64
N ALA A 316 -1.67 38.60 -14.33
CA ALA A 316 -1.00 38.34 -13.06
C ALA A 316 -1.79 38.90 -11.87
N GLU A 317 -2.38 40.09 -11.99
CA GLU A 317 -3.25 40.70 -10.99
C GLU A 317 -4.51 39.85 -10.75
N GLN A 318 -5.16 39.36 -11.82
CA GLN A 318 -6.32 38.46 -11.71
C GLN A 318 -5.97 37.13 -11.05
N CYS A 319 -4.73 36.66 -11.23
CA CYS A 319 -4.19 35.48 -10.54
C CYS A 319 -3.62 35.80 -9.15
N LYS A 320 -3.80 37.03 -8.63
CA LYS A 320 -3.30 37.51 -7.33
C LYS A 320 -1.80 37.28 -7.15
N ILE A 321 -1.03 37.51 -8.21
CA ILE A 321 0.44 37.50 -8.16
C ILE A 321 0.91 38.89 -7.73
N ASP A 322 1.59 38.96 -6.58
CA ASP A 322 2.17 40.19 -6.08
C ASP A 322 3.38 40.60 -6.95
N LEU A 323 3.21 41.64 -7.76
CA LEU A 323 4.23 42.14 -8.68
C LEU A 323 4.91 43.40 -8.13
N PRO A 324 6.26 43.47 -8.10
CA PRO A 324 6.99 44.72 -7.88
C PRO A 324 6.63 45.81 -8.92
N SER A 325 6.65 47.08 -8.52
CA SER A 325 6.22 48.21 -9.36
C SER A 325 6.92 48.31 -10.72
N ASN A 326 8.19 47.86 -10.80
CA ASN A 326 9.01 47.85 -12.01
C ASN A 326 9.20 46.44 -12.60
N SER A 327 8.24 45.55 -12.41
CA SER A 327 8.28 44.18 -12.96
C SER A 327 8.46 44.20 -14.47
N THR A 328 9.50 43.50 -14.95
CA THR A 328 9.75 43.31 -16.38
C THR A 328 8.80 42.27 -16.96
N LYS A 329 8.61 42.30 -18.29
CA LYS A 329 7.84 41.28 -19.01
C LYS A 329 8.32 39.86 -18.70
N SER A 330 9.64 39.64 -18.76
CA SER A 330 10.25 38.33 -18.48
C SER A 330 10.02 37.85 -17.04
N PHE A 331 10.02 38.75 -16.06
CA PHE A 331 9.72 38.41 -14.67
C PHE A 331 8.26 37.94 -14.51
N ILE A 332 7.29 38.65 -15.09
CA ILE A 332 5.88 38.28 -15.01
C ILE A 332 5.63 36.93 -15.68
N ILE A 333 6.24 36.69 -16.85
CA ILE A 333 6.17 35.39 -17.56
C ILE A 333 6.73 34.27 -16.68
N ALA A 334 7.87 34.49 -16.02
CA ALA A 334 8.45 33.52 -15.09
C ALA A 334 7.51 33.21 -13.90
N GLU A 335 6.86 34.22 -13.33
CA GLU A 335 5.89 34.04 -12.23
C GLU A 335 4.65 33.26 -12.67
N LEU A 336 4.11 33.53 -13.87
CA LEU A 336 3.00 32.78 -14.47
C LEU A 336 3.38 31.32 -14.76
N HIS A 337 4.58 31.08 -15.31
CA HIS A 337 5.08 29.72 -15.50
C HIS A 337 5.32 29.00 -14.17
N SER A 338 5.75 29.71 -13.13
CA SER A 338 5.90 29.14 -11.79
C SER A 338 4.54 28.69 -11.23
N LEU A 339 3.52 29.55 -11.32
CA LEU A 339 2.14 29.22 -10.91
C LEU A 339 1.54 28.06 -11.72
N TYR A 340 1.80 28.02 -13.04
CA TYR A 340 1.42 26.90 -13.89
C TYR A 340 2.15 25.61 -13.50
N GLY A 341 3.45 25.71 -13.17
CA GLY A 341 4.24 24.61 -12.66
C GLY A 341 3.67 24.03 -11.38
N GLU A 342 3.19 24.86 -10.44
CA GLU A 342 2.53 24.39 -9.21
C GLU A 342 1.34 23.46 -9.51
N LEU A 343 0.48 23.83 -10.46
CA LEU A 343 -0.64 23.00 -10.89
C LEU A 343 -0.18 21.67 -11.51
N LEU A 344 0.85 21.71 -12.37
CA LEU A 344 1.41 20.52 -13.00
C LEU A 344 2.10 19.58 -12.00
N HIS A 345 2.71 20.09 -10.93
CA HIS A 345 3.31 19.23 -9.91
C HIS A 345 2.26 18.64 -8.93
N GLY A 346 1.00 19.07 -9.04
CA GLY A 346 -0.09 18.64 -8.16
C GLY A 346 -0.17 19.40 -6.85
N ASN A 347 0.45 20.59 -6.75
CA ASN A 347 0.27 21.45 -5.59
C ASN A 347 -1.14 22.07 -5.64
N SER A 348 -1.74 22.22 -4.47
CA SER A 348 -3.02 22.91 -4.33
C SER A 348 -2.89 24.02 -3.32
N PRO A 349 -3.38 25.23 -3.63
CA PRO A 349 -3.35 26.32 -2.68
C PRO A 349 -4.45 26.18 -1.62
N CYS A 350 -5.42 25.26 -1.79
CA CYS A 350 -6.54 25.03 -0.87
C CYS A 350 -6.21 24.10 0.29
N HIS A 351 -5.16 23.29 0.17
CA HIS A 351 -4.77 22.34 1.21
C HIS A 351 -3.25 22.30 1.34
N GLY A 352 -2.76 22.47 2.57
CA GLY A 352 -1.34 22.41 2.87
C GLY A 352 -0.88 20.96 2.98
N PHE A 353 0.06 20.56 2.13
CA PHE A 353 0.77 19.30 2.32
C PHE A 353 1.99 19.53 3.22
N GLY A 354 2.33 18.56 4.05
CA GLY A 354 3.52 18.62 4.92
C GLY A 354 4.47 17.46 4.65
N LYS A 355 5.74 17.60 5.05
CA LYS A 355 6.65 16.45 5.21
C LYS A 355 7.63 16.70 6.35
N VAL A 356 8.12 15.63 6.96
CA VAL A 356 9.25 15.71 7.89
C VAL A 356 10.53 15.73 7.07
N LYS A 357 11.45 16.66 7.35
CA LYS A 357 12.72 16.77 6.62
C LYS A 357 13.51 15.45 6.72
N GLY A 358 14.05 14.97 5.60
CA GLY A 358 14.78 13.70 5.52
C GLY A 358 13.91 12.43 5.54
N HIS A 359 12.58 12.59 5.54
CA HIS A 359 11.63 11.49 5.52
C HIS A 359 10.74 11.55 4.28
N THR A 360 10.09 10.42 4.00
CA THR A 360 9.09 10.25 2.94
C THR A 360 7.80 11.01 3.27
N GLY A 361 6.90 11.19 2.31
CA GLY A 361 5.55 11.74 2.52
C GLY A 361 4.54 10.72 3.06
N GLY A 362 4.96 9.47 3.26
CA GLY A 362 4.15 8.39 3.81
C GLY A 362 3.38 7.60 2.76
N PHE A 363 2.07 7.45 2.93
CA PHE A 363 1.21 6.71 2.00
C PHE A 363 -0.06 7.50 1.65
N TYR A 364 -0.49 7.42 0.40
CA TYR A 364 -1.83 7.83 -0.02
C TYR A 364 -2.69 6.59 -0.25
N HIS A 365 -3.93 6.58 0.24
CA HIS A 365 -4.82 5.42 0.18
C HIS A 365 -6.13 5.77 -0.51
N PHE A 366 -6.61 4.86 -1.35
CA PHE A 366 -8.01 4.80 -1.77
C PHE A 366 -8.72 3.72 -0.96
N VAL A 367 -9.86 4.06 -0.37
CA VAL A 367 -10.66 3.15 0.46
C VAL A 367 -12.11 3.15 -0.03
N CYS A 368 -12.73 1.98 -0.15
CA CYS A 368 -14.14 1.90 -0.49
C CYS A 368 -15.03 2.20 0.71
N ARG A 369 -16.33 2.44 0.46
CA ARG A 369 -17.32 2.71 1.52
C ARG A 369 -17.42 1.64 2.61
N HIS A 370 -16.98 0.41 2.35
CA HIS A 370 -16.96 -0.70 3.31
C HIS A 370 -15.63 -0.81 4.09
N GLY A 371 -14.68 0.10 3.88
CA GLY A 371 -13.40 0.17 4.59
C GLY A 371 -12.25 -0.65 4.00
N CYS A 372 -12.45 -1.32 2.85
CA CYS A 372 -11.36 -2.02 2.16
C CYS A 372 -10.45 -1.02 1.45
N THR A 373 -9.14 -1.13 1.65
CA THR A 373 -8.15 -0.43 0.83
C THR A 373 -8.22 -0.97 -0.59
N VAL A 374 -8.48 -0.10 -1.56
CA VAL A 374 -8.57 -0.40 -2.99
C VAL A 374 -7.22 -0.25 -3.66
N ALA A 375 -6.51 0.82 -3.33
CA ALA A 375 -5.19 1.13 -3.84
C ALA A 375 -4.40 1.90 -2.79
N SER A 376 -3.08 1.73 -2.77
CA SER A 376 -2.16 2.51 -1.94
C SER A 376 -0.95 2.93 -2.75
N LYS A 377 -0.51 4.19 -2.61
CA LYS A 377 0.74 4.68 -3.21
C LYS A 377 1.71 5.06 -2.11
N PHE A 378 2.96 4.60 -2.22
CA PHE A 378 4.03 5.10 -1.37
C PHE A 378 4.52 6.46 -1.84
N LEU A 379 4.60 7.42 -0.92
CA LEU A 379 4.94 8.81 -1.22
C LEU A 379 6.39 9.04 -0.83
N LEU A 380 7.32 8.98 -1.79
CA LEU A 380 8.74 9.26 -1.50
C LEU A 380 8.95 10.75 -1.25
N LEU A 381 8.18 11.59 -1.94
CA LEU A 381 8.17 13.02 -1.76
C LEU A 381 6.92 13.42 -0.97
N GLN A 382 6.78 14.72 -0.70
CA GLN A 382 5.58 15.26 -0.06
C GLN A 382 4.33 14.93 -0.89
N GLU A 383 3.23 14.70 -0.19
CA GLU A 383 1.93 14.45 -0.79
C GLU A 383 1.53 15.60 -1.74
N SER A 384 0.87 15.25 -2.84
CA SER A 384 0.22 16.19 -3.73
C SER A 384 -0.96 15.52 -4.45
N VAL A 385 -1.83 16.30 -5.11
CA VAL A 385 -2.98 15.71 -5.84
C VAL A 385 -2.54 14.84 -7.02
N ARG A 386 -1.26 14.91 -7.42
CA ARG A 386 -0.66 13.98 -8.39
C ARG A 386 -0.69 12.54 -7.90
N ASP A 387 -0.60 12.32 -6.59
CA ASP A 387 -0.65 10.98 -5.99
C ASP A 387 -2.03 10.36 -6.13
N ALA A 388 -3.06 11.17 -5.85
CA ALA A 388 -4.44 10.78 -6.07
C ALA A 388 -4.71 10.52 -7.57
N ALA A 389 -4.19 11.37 -8.46
CA ALA A 389 -4.32 11.19 -9.91
C ALA A 389 -3.63 9.90 -10.40
N ASP A 390 -2.43 9.59 -9.91
CA ASP A 390 -1.72 8.35 -10.24
C ASP A 390 -2.56 7.13 -9.86
N LEU A 391 -3.11 7.08 -8.64
CA LEU A 391 -3.99 5.98 -8.23
C LEU A 391 -5.29 5.94 -9.04
N PHE A 392 -5.92 7.09 -9.28
CA PHE A 392 -7.18 7.19 -10.03
C PHE A 392 -7.03 6.63 -11.46
N LEU A 393 -5.95 7.00 -12.15
CA LEU A 393 -5.65 6.54 -13.50
C LEU A 393 -5.13 5.09 -13.56
N SER A 394 -4.59 4.57 -12.45
CA SER A 394 -4.11 3.18 -12.36
C SER A 394 -5.22 2.14 -12.18
N LEU A 395 -6.47 2.57 -11.96
CA LEU A 395 -7.61 1.68 -11.76
C LEU A 395 -8.25 1.29 -13.10
N LYS A 396 -8.63 0.01 -13.21
CA LYS A 396 -9.36 -0.53 -14.38
C LYS A 396 -10.67 0.21 -14.61
N TYR A 397 -11.38 0.45 -13.52
CA TYR A 397 -12.65 1.17 -13.49
C TYR A 397 -12.53 2.29 -12.45
N PRO A 398 -12.14 3.50 -12.85
CA PRO A 398 -12.11 4.64 -11.95
C PRO A 398 -13.49 4.87 -11.31
N PRO A 399 -13.57 5.25 -10.02
CA PRO A 399 -14.83 5.32 -9.30
C PRO A 399 -15.74 6.40 -9.89
N THR A 400 -17.05 6.16 -9.83
CA THR A 400 -18.05 7.17 -10.24
C THR A 400 -17.88 8.47 -9.44
N LEU A 401 -17.67 8.31 -8.14
CA LEU A 401 -17.48 9.38 -7.17
C LEU A 401 -16.17 9.16 -6.42
N PHE A 402 -15.30 10.15 -6.44
CA PHE A 402 -14.09 10.19 -5.62
C PHE A 402 -14.20 11.34 -4.62
N ILE A 403 -14.09 11.00 -3.34
CA ILE A 403 -14.15 11.97 -2.23
C ILE A 403 -12.73 12.15 -1.69
N CYS A 404 -12.23 13.38 -1.64
CA CYS A 404 -10.91 13.67 -1.06
C CYS A 404 -10.86 15.10 -0.49
N ASP A 405 -9.79 15.42 0.24
CA ASP A 405 -9.61 16.75 0.85
C ASP A 405 -9.40 17.87 -0.18
N THR A 406 -8.91 17.54 -1.38
CA THR A 406 -8.52 18.53 -2.39
C THR A 406 -9.11 18.24 -3.77
N PRO A 407 -10.43 18.19 -3.90
CA PRO A 407 -11.10 17.76 -5.13
C PRO A 407 -10.86 18.74 -6.28
N CYS A 408 -10.93 20.04 -6.00
CA CYS A 408 -10.66 21.09 -6.98
C CYS A 408 -9.20 21.10 -7.45
N GLY A 409 -8.24 20.75 -6.60
CA GLY A 409 -6.84 20.65 -7.00
C GLY A 409 -6.64 19.46 -7.93
N LEU A 410 -7.25 18.32 -7.61
CA LEU A 410 -7.18 17.11 -8.43
C LEU A 410 -7.77 17.33 -9.83
N ALA A 411 -8.98 17.89 -9.92
CA ALA A 411 -9.62 18.17 -11.20
C ALA A 411 -8.74 19.04 -12.10
N ARG A 412 -8.26 20.18 -11.57
CA ARG A 412 -7.35 21.10 -12.30
C ARG A 412 -6.04 20.44 -12.71
N HIS A 413 -5.46 19.63 -11.83
CA HIS A 413 -4.24 18.89 -12.14
C HIS A 413 -4.49 17.91 -13.30
N MET A 414 -5.61 17.20 -13.30
CA MET A 414 -5.97 16.26 -14.36
C MET A 414 -6.33 16.96 -15.68
N ASP A 415 -7.03 18.09 -15.64
CA ASP A 415 -7.33 18.93 -16.82
C ASP A 415 -6.05 19.33 -17.55
N LEU A 416 -4.97 19.64 -16.81
CA LEU A 416 -3.70 20.04 -17.41
C LEU A 416 -2.79 18.85 -17.76
N ARG A 417 -2.71 17.85 -16.88
CA ARG A 417 -1.83 16.68 -17.07
C ARG A 417 -2.34 15.74 -18.15
N CYS A 418 -3.64 15.55 -18.24
CA CYS A 418 -4.29 14.54 -19.07
C CYS A 418 -5.62 15.05 -19.65
N ALA A 419 -5.58 16.20 -20.33
CA ALA A 419 -6.75 16.93 -20.83
C ALA A 419 -7.79 16.06 -21.56
N ALA A 420 -7.37 15.14 -22.43
CA ALA A 420 -8.30 14.27 -23.17
C ALA A 420 -9.07 13.31 -22.25
N ILE A 421 -8.42 12.79 -21.21
CA ILE A 421 -9.05 11.92 -20.22
C ILE A 421 -9.98 12.73 -19.31
N ALA A 422 -9.55 13.91 -18.88
CA ALA A 422 -10.35 14.81 -18.06
C ALA A 422 -11.62 15.29 -18.78
N ASP A 423 -11.49 15.71 -20.06
CA ASP A 423 -12.62 16.06 -20.93
C ASP A 423 -13.59 14.87 -21.09
N SER A 424 -13.05 13.66 -21.24
CA SER A 424 -13.84 12.44 -21.26
C SER A 424 -14.65 12.25 -19.96
N PHE A 425 -14.02 12.43 -18.79
CA PHE A 425 -14.66 12.20 -17.50
C PHE A 425 -15.70 13.23 -17.10
N TRP A 426 -15.40 14.51 -17.32
CA TRP A 426 -16.26 15.59 -16.81
C TRP A 426 -16.50 16.76 -17.77
N GLY A 427 -15.83 16.82 -18.93
CA GLY A 427 -15.95 17.94 -19.87
C GLY A 427 -15.82 19.29 -19.16
N ASP A 428 -16.77 20.19 -19.40
CA ASP A 428 -16.78 21.53 -18.80
C ASP A 428 -17.03 21.58 -17.28
N ASN A 429 -17.39 20.47 -16.64
CA ASN A 429 -17.78 20.48 -15.24
C ASN A 429 -16.60 20.35 -14.27
N ALA A 430 -15.37 20.14 -14.75
CA ALA A 430 -14.16 20.07 -13.91
C ALA A 430 -14.33 19.15 -12.66
N GLY A 431 -14.89 17.96 -12.85
CA GLY A 431 -15.16 17.00 -11.78
C GLY A 431 -16.32 17.34 -10.84
N CYS A 432 -16.95 18.51 -10.96
CA CYS A 432 -18.11 18.91 -10.16
C CYS A 432 -19.41 18.27 -10.66
N PHE A 433 -20.50 18.44 -9.90
CA PHE A 433 -21.82 18.01 -10.32
C PHE A 433 -22.39 18.86 -11.46
N GLU A 434 -22.16 20.17 -11.44
CA GLU A 434 -22.50 21.12 -12.52
C GLU A 434 -21.29 21.96 -12.92
N LYS A 435 -21.40 22.72 -14.03
CA LYS A 435 -20.32 23.59 -14.52
C LYS A 435 -20.03 24.73 -13.52
N PRO A 436 -18.80 24.83 -12.98
CA PRO A 436 -18.42 25.93 -12.10
C PRO A 436 -18.48 27.29 -12.82
N GLN A 437 -19.10 28.29 -12.18
CA GLN A 437 -19.24 29.64 -12.72
C GLN A 437 -18.93 30.68 -11.66
N LEU A 438 -18.08 31.67 -11.98
CA LEU A 438 -17.61 32.70 -11.02
C LEU A 438 -18.74 33.56 -10.44
N ASN A 439 -19.77 33.85 -11.24
CA ASN A 439 -20.84 34.79 -10.89
C ASN A 439 -22.14 34.08 -10.47
N ARG A 440 -22.09 32.76 -10.21
CA ARG A 440 -23.25 31.96 -9.84
C ARG A 440 -22.90 31.08 -8.64
N GLN A 441 -23.84 30.92 -7.73
CA GLN A 441 -23.72 29.97 -6.63
C GLN A 441 -24.09 28.56 -7.10
N PRO A 442 -23.42 27.52 -6.57
CA PRO A 442 -23.78 26.16 -6.89
C PRO A 442 -25.22 25.84 -6.46
N SER A 443 -25.90 25.03 -7.26
CA SER A 443 -27.26 24.58 -7.03
C SER A 443 -27.26 23.14 -6.50
N THR A 444 -28.28 22.77 -5.73
CA THR A 444 -28.52 21.37 -5.40
C THR A 444 -28.84 20.59 -6.68
N VAL A 445 -28.24 19.41 -6.83
CA VAL A 445 -28.34 18.56 -8.01
C VAL A 445 -28.77 17.14 -7.64
N SER A 446 -29.56 16.52 -8.52
CA SER A 446 -29.92 15.11 -8.42
C SER A 446 -29.01 14.27 -9.30
N VAL A 447 -28.28 13.34 -8.69
CA VAL A 447 -27.36 12.42 -9.38
C VAL A 447 -27.63 10.97 -8.92
N PRO A 448 -28.66 10.31 -9.46
CA PRO A 448 -29.00 8.94 -9.07
C PRO A 448 -27.87 7.92 -9.25
N ASP A 449 -26.94 8.19 -10.18
CA ASP A 449 -25.84 7.28 -10.51
C ASP A 449 -24.84 7.07 -9.37
N ILE A 450 -24.73 8.01 -8.42
CA ILE A 450 -23.82 7.85 -7.27
C ILE A 450 -24.39 6.94 -6.18
N VAL A 451 -25.69 6.61 -6.24
CA VAL A 451 -26.34 5.77 -5.23
C VAL A 451 -25.75 4.37 -5.21
N PRO A 452 -25.36 3.89 -4.00
CA PRO A 452 -25.04 2.52 -3.67
C PRO A 452 -25.74 1.47 -4.52
N ILE A 453 -25.09 0.56 -5.25
CA ILE A 453 -25.84 -0.52 -5.92
C ILE A 453 -26.70 -1.32 -4.93
N GLU A 454 -26.23 -1.51 -3.70
CA GLU A 454 -26.95 -2.18 -2.62
C GLU A 454 -28.12 -1.38 -2.03
N PHE A 455 -28.29 -0.11 -2.42
CA PHE A 455 -29.43 0.72 -2.06
C PHE A 455 -30.37 0.96 -3.25
N ARG A 456 -30.08 0.39 -4.43
CA ARG A 456 -30.95 0.52 -5.60
C ARG A 456 -32.12 -0.47 -5.49
N PRO A 457 -33.33 -0.07 -5.95
CA PRO A 457 -34.53 -0.89 -5.81
C PRO A 457 -34.61 -2.09 -6.77
N HIS A 458 -33.77 -2.14 -7.81
CA HIS A 458 -33.80 -3.18 -8.84
C HIS A 458 -32.42 -3.78 -9.05
N ASP A 459 -32.39 -5.09 -9.33
CA ASP A 459 -31.19 -5.77 -9.79
C ASP A 459 -30.75 -5.19 -11.13
N MET A 460 -29.46 -4.88 -11.23
CA MET A 460 -28.88 -4.28 -12.42
C MET A 460 -28.07 -5.32 -13.17
N VAL A 461 -28.42 -5.54 -14.44
CA VAL A 461 -27.62 -6.35 -15.36
C VAL A 461 -26.38 -5.55 -15.74
N LEU A 462 -25.21 -6.14 -15.49
CA LEU A 462 -23.94 -5.54 -15.87
C LEU A 462 -23.50 -6.12 -17.21
N ASP A 463 -22.97 -5.26 -18.07
CA ASP A 463 -22.33 -5.68 -19.31
C ASP A 463 -21.14 -6.62 -19.03
N ASN A 464 -20.70 -7.35 -20.04
CA ASN A 464 -19.48 -8.15 -19.91
C ASN A 464 -18.26 -7.20 -19.83
N PRO A 465 -17.26 -7.44 -18.94
CA PRO A 465 -16.00 -6.71 -18.90
C PRO A 465 -15.36 -6.43 -20.27
N ASP A 466 -15.46 -7.37 -21.23
CA ASP A 466 -14.87 -7.24 -22.56
C ASP A 466 -15.59 -6.21 -23.47
N GLN A 467 -16.80 -5.81 -23.09
CA GLN A 467 -17.61 -4.81 -23.80
C GLN A 467 -17.46 -3.41 -23.19
N ILE A 468 -16.84 -3.31 -22.01
CA ILE A 468 -16.66 -2.03 -21.33
C ILE A 468 -15.55 -1.24 -22.02
N LYS A 469 -15.89 -0.04 -22.49
CA LYS A 469 -14.92 0.89 -23.07
C LYS A 469 -13.91 1.33 -22.02
N GLU A 470 -12.71 1.66 -22.48
CA GLU A 470 -11.65 2.19 -21.61
C GLU A 470 -12.19 3.37 -20.77
N PHE A 471 -11.82 3.39 -19.49
CA PHE A 471 -12.24 4.39 -18.51
C PHE A 471 -13.76 4.48 -18.25
N HIS A 472 -14.61 3.63 -18.85
CA HIS A 472 -16.02 3.51 -18.48
C HIS A 472 -16.18 2.64 -17.22
N HIS A 473 -17.12 2.99 -16.37
CA HIS A 473 -17.45 2.27 -15.15
C HIS A 473 -18.67 1.40 -15.44
N PRO A 474 -18.67 0.10 -15.13
CA PRO A 474 -19.75 -0.81 -15.51
C PRO A 474 -21.13 -0.44 -14.97
N ILE A 475 -21.20 0.39 -13.93
CA ILE A 475 -22.46 0.82 -13.30
C ILE A 475 -22.97 2.17 -13.81
N SER A 476 -22.07 3.10 -14.15
CA SER A 476 -22.39 4.53 -14.32
C SER A 476 -21.85 5.10 -15.64
N GLY A 477 -21.27 4.26 -16.49
CA GLY A 477 -20.71 4.66 -17.76
C GLY A 477 -19.54 5.63 -17.59
N LYS A 478 -19.56 6.75 -18.30
CA LYS A 478 -18.39 7.61 -18.52
C LYS A 478 -18.17 8.66 -17.43
N ARG A 479 -19.25 9.22 -16.87
CA ARG A 479 -19.24 10.42 -16.04
C ARG A 479 -18.55 10.18 -14.68
N ARG A 480 -17.64 11.07 -14.28
CA ARG A 480 -16.96 11.02 -12.97
C ARG A 480 -17.16 12.31 -12.18
N TYR A 481 -17.18 12.16 -10.86
CA TYR A 481 -17.30 13.25 -9.91
C TYR A 481 -16.14 13.18 -8.91
N VAL A 482 -15.57 14.34 -8.61
CA VAL A 482 -14.49 14.52 -7.65
C VAL A 482 -14.95 15.60 -6.68
N VAL A 483 -15.22 15.23 -5.43
CA VAL A 483 -15.87 16.09 -4.43
C VAL A 483 -15.16 16.00 -3.08
N GLY A 484 -15.55 16.85 -2.14
CA GLY A 484 -15.08 16.83 -0.76
C GLY A 484 -16.22 17.09 0.20
N ASP A 485 -16.02 16.72 1.47
CA ASP A 485 -17.02 16.80 2.54
C ASP A 485 -16.69 17.88 3.59
N ARG A 486 -15.66 18.70 3.36
CA ARG A 486 -15.13 19.69 4.31
C ARG A 486 -15.09 21.13 3.78
N PHE A 487 -16.17 21.59 3.15
CA PHE A 487 -16.20 22.94 2.55
C PHE A 487 -16.43 24.11 3.55
N HIS A 488 -16.42 23.87 4.86
CA HIS A 488 -16.87 24.86 5.86
C HIS A 488 -15.97 25.04 7.11
N THR A 489 -14.76 24.49 7.16
CA THR A 489 -13.87 24.73 8.31
C THR A 489 -13.22 26.12 8.23
N LYS A 490 -13.56 27.01 9.17
CA LYS A 490 -13.03 28.40 9.29
C LYS A 490 -11.50 28.51 9.34
N THR A 491 -10.78 27.42 9.60
CA THR A 491 -9.33 27.38 9.80
C THR A 491 -8.51 27.28 8.52
N ASP A 492 -9.07 26.77 7.41
CA ASP A 492 -8.40 26.69 6.09
C ASP A 492 -9.45 26.85 4.96
N PRO A 493 -9.91 28.08 4.67
CA PRO A 493 -10.95 28.29 3.66
C PRO A 493 -10.41 28.00 2.25
N HIS A 494 -11.22 27.35 1.44
CA HIS A 494 -10.97 27.24 -0.01
C HIS A 494 -10.78 28.63 -0.61
N LYS A 495 -9.74 28.78 -1.44
CA LYS A 495 -9.24 30.10 -1.88
C LYS A 495 -9.98 30.71 -3.07
N SER A 496 -10.86 29.96 -3.72
CA SER A 496 -11.62 30.41 -4.90
C SER A 496 -13.12 30.12 -4.74
N PRO A 497 -14.03 31.02 -5.17
CA PRO A 497 -15.47 30.76 -5.21
C PRO A 497 -15.83 29.51 -6.02
N LEU A 498 -15.03 29.16 -7.04
CA LEU A 498 -15.24 27.98 -7.87
C LEU A 498 -15.07 26.67 -7.10
N CYS A 499 -14.35 26.68 -5.98
CA CYS A 499 -14.15 25.48 -5.17
C CYS A 499 -15.46 24.97 -4.56
N ALA A 500 -16.44 25.86 -4.28
CA ALA A 500 -17.71 25.49 -3.65
C ALA A 500 -18.51 24.47 -4.47
N TYR A 501 -18.28 24.38 -5.79
CA TYR A 501 -18.96 23.42 -6.68
C TYR A 501 -18.55 21.95 -6.45
N HIS A 502 -17.46 21.73 -5.72
CA HIS A 502 -16.99 20.39 -5.37
C HIS A 502 -17.58 19.87 -4.05
N ASP A 503 -18.51 20.59 -3.44
CA ASP A 503 -19.13 20.17 -2.19
C ASP A 503 -20.07 18.97 -2.41
N ILE A 504 -19.84 17.89 -1.67
CA ILE A 504 -20.67 16.69 -1.71
C ILE A 504 -22.12 16.98 -1.28
N GLU A 505 -22.34 17.96 -0.40
CA GLU A 505 -23.68 18.33 0.10
C GLU A 505 -24.57 18.93 -1.00
N LEU A 506 -24.00 19.33 -2.14
CA LEU A 506 -24.76 19.76 -3.30
C LEU A 506 -25.57 18.62 -3.94
N CYS A 507 -25.26 17.36 -3.66
CA CYS A 507 -25.98 16.23 -4.23
C CYS A 507 -27.03 15.66 -3.27
N GLU A 508 -28.29 15.56 -3.73
CA GLU A 508 -29.40 15.01 -2.94
C GLU A 508 -29.12 13.57 -2.45
N GLN A 509 -28.43 12.78 -3.26
CA GLN A 509 -28.09 11.39 -2.98
C GLN A 509 -26.87 11.23 -2.07
N ALA A 510 -26.18 12.31 -1.70
CA ALA A 510 -25.03 12.28 -0.80
C ALA A 510 -25.36 11.67 0.57
N THR A 511 -26.60 11.78 1.03
CA THR A 511 -27.08 11.16 2.28
C THR A 511 -26.93 9.63 2.32
N SER A 512 -26.85 8.98 1.15
CA SER A 512 -26.55 7.54 1.03
C SER A 512 -25.08 7.19 1.31
N LEU A 513 -24.21 8.21 1.40
CA LEU A 513 -22.77 8.12 1.57
C LEU A 513 -22.38 8.67 2.94
N LYS A 514 -22.12 7.78 3.90
CA LYS A 514 -21.80 8.16 5.29
C LYS A 514 -20.30 8.44 5.48
N THR A 515 -19.81 9.61 5.05
CA THR A 515 -18.37 9.94 5.09
C THR A 515 -17.77 9.87 6.51
N SER A 516 -18.50 10.32 7.54
CA SER A 516 -18.07 10.30 8.94
C SER A 516 -17.72 8.90 9.49
N TYR A 517 -18.41 7.86 9.02
CA TYR A 517 -18.08 6.48 9.37
C TYR A 517 -16.75 6.06 8.74
N GLN A 518 -16.54 6.42 7.47
CA GLN A 518 -15.29 6.10 6.78
C GLN A 518 -14.10 6.89 7.35
N GLU A 519 -14.27 8.15 7.73
CA GLU A 519 -13.25 8.92 8.45
C GLU A 519 -12.84 8.22 9.76
N SER A 520 -13.82 7.71 10.52
CA SER A 520 -13.56 6.98 11.76
C SER A 520 -12.79 5.68 11.52
N GLU A 521 -13.17 4.93 10.48
CA GLU A 521 -12.47 3.70 10.08
C GLU A 521 -11.06 4.00 9.57
N ASN A 522 -10.86 5.05 8.78
CA ASN A 522 -9.55 5.52 8.32
C ASN A 522 -8.66 5.95 9.49
N HIS A 523 -9.20 6.70 10.45
CA HIS A 523 -8.49 7.06 11.67
C HIS A 523 -8.04 5.81 12.44
N ARG A 524 -8.92 4.81 12.61
CA ARG A 524 -8.56 3.54 13.24
C ARG A 524 -7.45 2.82 12.45
N LYS A 525 -7.55 2.77 11.12
CA LYS A 525 -6.56 2.21 10.19
C LYS A 525 -5.18 2.84 10.41
N ASN A 526 -5.15 4.17 10.45
CA ASN A 526 -3.95 4.98 10.57
C ASN A 526 -3.34 4.83 11.96
N PHE A 527 -4.16 4.85 13.01
CA PHE A 527 -3.71 4.66 14.38
C PHE A 527 -2.99 3.32 14.60
N LEU A 528 -3.49 2.22 14.02
CA LEU A 528 -2.82 0.91 14.08
C LEU A 528 -1.44 0.92 13.40
N ARG A 529 -1.29 1.64 12.28
CA ARG A 529 -0.01 1.76 11.55
C ARG A 529 1.02 2.59 12.34
N LEU A 530 0.57 3.69 12.93
CA LEU A 530 1.45 4.63 13.63
C LEU A 530 2.07 4.05 14.89
N ARG A 531 1.45 3.05 15.51
CA ARG A 531 2.01 2.34 16.66
C ARG A 531 3.32 1.61 16.33
N SER A 532 3.51 1.21 15.06
CA SER A 532 4.64 0.39 14.63
C SER A 532 5.59 1.08 13.64
N SER A 533 5.28 2.28 13.15
CA SER A 533 5.96 2.90 12.00
C SER A 533 7.19 3.75 12.33
N THR A 534 7.52 4.00 13.60
CA THR A 534 8.64 4.88 13.94
C THR A 534 9.99 4.20 13.68
N MET A 535 10.80 4.79 12.78
CA MET A 535 12.20 4.44 12.47
C MET A 535 12.46 3.13 11.71
N GLN A 536 11.60 2.77 10.76
CA GLN A 536 11.81 1.63 9.85
C GLN A 536 12.67 2.00 8.63
N SER A 537 13.40 1.03 8.07
CA SER A 537 13.98 1.16 6.72
C SER A 537 12.88 1.09 5.66
N PHE A 538 13.18 1.55 4.44
CA PHE A 538 12.26 1.50 3.32
C PHE A 538 11.64 0.09 3.11
N SER A 539 12.48 -0.95 3.02
CA SER A 539 12.00 -2.32 2.74
C SER A 539 11.06 -2.87 3.82
N VAL A 540 11.36 -2.57 5.09
CA VAL A 540 10.49 -2.91 6.22
C VAL A 540 9.18 -2.14 6.11
N HIS A 541 9.26 -0.85 5.87
CA HIS A 541 8.11 0.05 5.88
C HIS A 541 7.13 -0.21 4.74
N PHE A 542 7.64 -0.48 3.54
CA PHE A 542 6.82 -0.87 2.39
C PHE A 542 6.12 -2.20 2.64
N LEU A 543 6.87 -3.23 3.06
CA LEU A 543 6.32 -4.56 3.35
C LEU A 543 5.29 -4.50 4.49
N TYR A 544 5.57 -3.72 5.54
CA TYR A 544 4.66 -3.49 6.65
C TYR A 544 3.30 -2.96 6.16
N ASN A 545 3.32 -1.90 5.35
CA ASN A 545 2.08 -1.29 4.84
C ASN A 545 1.34 -2.19 3.86
N TYR A 546 2.05 -2.91 2.99
CA TYR A 546 1.48 -3.95 2.15
C TYR A 546 0.72 -5.01 2.97
N LEU A 547 1.35 -5.54 4.03
CA LEU A 547 0.72 -6.52 4.91
C LEU A 547 -0.48 -5.94 5.67
N MET A 548 -0.37 -4.70 6.18
CA MET A 548 -1.47 -4.04 6.89
C MET A 548 -2.68 -3.76 5.99
N ASP A 549 -2.47 -3.41 4.72
CA ASP A 549 -3.55 -3.29 3.74
C ASP A 549 -4.19 -4.65 3.47
N TYR A 550 -3.38 -5.69 3.23
CA TYR A 550 -3.87 -7.05 3.02
C TYR A 550 -4.71 -7.54 4.20
N TYR A 551 -4.21 -7.43 5.43
CA TYR A 551 -4.87 -7.95 6.62
C TYR A 551 -6.13 -7.17 7.00
N ASN A 552 -6.13 -5.85 6.81
CA ASN A 552 -7.35 -5.06 6.98
C ASN A 552 -8.45 -5.55 6.03
N ASN A 553 -8.10 -5.72 4.76
CA ASN A 553 -9.03 -6.19 3.76
C ASN A 553 -9.50 -7.63 4.02
N GLU A 554 -8.58 -8.53 4.38
CA GLU A 554 -8.90 -9.90 4.76
C GLU A 554 -9.93 -9.92 5.90
N GLN A 555 -9.74 -9.13 6.95
CA GLN A 555 -10.66 -9.06 8.07
C GLN A 555 -12.07 -8.61 7.65
N ILE A 556 -12.16 -7.61 6.77
CA ILE A 556 -13.44 -7.08 6.27
C ILE A 556 -14.14 -8.11 5.38
N VAL A 557 -13.40 -8.70 4.43
CA VAL A 557 -13.93 -9.72 3.50
C VAL A 557 -14.40 -10.96 4.25
N GLN A 558 -13.65 -11.43 5.26
CA GLN A 558 -14.07 -12.54 6.11
C GLN A 558 -15.30 -12.20 6.95
N ARG A 559 -15.48 -10.94 7.36
CA ARG A 559 -16.71 -10.49 8.01
C ARG A 559 -17.90 -10.54 7.03
N GLN A 560 -17.75 -9.99 5.83
CA GLN A 560 -18.75 -10.04 4.78
C GLN A 560 -19.18 -11.47 4.43
N ILE A 561 -18.22 -12.40 4.29
CA ILE A 561 -18.50 -13.83 4.07
C ILE A 561 -19.29 -14.42 5.24
N ARG A 562 -18.88 -14.16 6.49
CA ARG A 562 -19.58 -14.67 7.67
C ARG A 562 -21.01 -14.15 7.77
N ASP A 563 -21.24 -12.89 7.41
CA ASP A 563 -22.57 -12.31 7.43
C ASP A 563 -23.46 -12.90 6.33
N LEU A 564 -22.94 -13.08 5.10
CA LEU A 564 -23.67 -13.76 4.02
C LEU A 564 -23.97 -15.23 4.33
N LYS A 565 -23.06 -15.94 5.01
CA LYS A 565 -23.29 -17.33 5.42
C LYS A 565 -24.51 -17.50 6.33
N LYS A 566 -24.92 -16.46 7.06
CA LYS A 566 -26.12 -16.51 7.92
C LYS A 566 -27.42 -16.55 7.10
N SER A 567 -27.40 -16.09 5.85
CA SER A 567 -28.57 -16.02 4.97
C SER A 567 -28.56 -17.04 3.84
N LEU A 568 -27.62 -18.00 3.84
CA LEU A 568 -27.56 -19.05 2.82
C LEU A 568 -28.62 -20.13 3.06
N ASN A 569 -29.37 -20.47 2.01
CA ASN A 569 -30.25 -21.64 2.01
C ASN A 569 -29.45 -22.94 1.81
N LYS A 570 -30.07 -24.08 2.14
CA LYS A 570 -29.49 -25.41 1.89
C LYS A 570 -29.21 -25.59 0.39
N GLY A 571 -27.99 -26.00 0.06
CA GLY A 571 -27.56 -26.17 -1.33
C GLY A 571 -27.06 -24.89 -2.00
N GLN A 572 -26.95 -23.76 -1.29
CA GLN A 572 -26.33 -22.54 -1.82
C GLN A 572 -24.87 -22.39 -1.37
N GLU A 573 -24.10 -21.62 -2.13
CA GLU A 573 -22.74 -21.21 -1.80
C GLU A 573 -22.46 -19.76 -2.21
N ILE A 574 -21.42 -19.17 -1.62
CA ILE A 574 -20.95 -17.84 -1.95
C ILE A 574 -19.82 -17.98 -2.97
N VAL A 575 -20.00 -17.36 -4.13
CA VAL A 575 -18.98 -17.28 -5.19
C VAL A 575 -18.62 -15.82 -5.48
N ARG A 576 -17.56 -15.61 -6.25
CA ARG A 576 -17.21 -14.31 -6.81
C ARG A 576 -17.79 -14.22 -8.24
N ASP A 577 -18.49 -13.14 -8.57
CA ASP A 577 -18.93 -12.89 -9.95
C ASP A 577 -17.76 -12.41 -10.85
N ILE A 578 -18.04 -12.12 -12.12
CA ILE A 578 -17.04 -11.64 -13.09
C ILE A 578 -16.36 -10.32 -12.68
N TYR A 579 -16.95 -9.59 -11.74
CA TYR A 579 -16.43 -8.35 -11.16
C TYR A 579 -15.88 -8.55 -9.74
N TYR A 580 -15.67 -9.79 -9.30
CA TYR A 580 -15.20 -10.15 -7.96
C TYR A 580 -16.14 -9.72 -6.83
N ARG A 581 -17.42 -9.48 -7.08
CA ARG A 581 -18.43 -9.28 -6.02
C ARG A 581 -18.92 -10.62 -5.52
N PHE A 582 -19.37 -10.68 -4.28
CA PHE A 582 -20.04 -11.85 -3.75
C PHE A 582 -21.41 -12.02 -4.40
N ASN A 583 -21.64 -13.23 -4.89
CA ASN A 583 -22.91 -13.68 -5.41
C ASN A 583 -23.27 -15.01 -4.74
N ILE A 584 -24.56 -15.27 -4.58
CA ILE A 584 -25.07 -16.53 -4.05
C ILE A 584 -25.53 -17.38 -5.22
N GLN A 585 -25.01 -18.59 -5.34
CA GLN A 585 -25.37 -19.54 -6.38
C GLN A 585 -25.75 -20.89 -5.78
N SER A 586 -26.56 -21.65 -6.51
CA SER A 586 -26.84 -23.05 -6.18
C SER A 586 -25.58 -23.88 -6.43
N LYS A 587 -25.21 -24.73 -5.47
CA LYS A 587 -24.10 -25.69 -5.62
C LYS A 587 -24.37 -26.58 -6.82
N GLN A 588 -23.40 -26.69 -7.71
CA GLN A 588 -23.42 -27.71 -8.75
C GLN A 588 -23.20 -29.07 -8.06
N THR A 589 -24.22 -29.94 -8.13
CA THR A 589 -24.20 -31.30 -7.57
C THR A 589 -23.37 -32.24 -8.39
#